data_AF-A0A645BL85-F1
#
_entry.id   AF-A0A645BL85-F1
#
_cell.length_a   1.000
_cell.length_b   1.000
_cell.length_c   1.000
_cell.angle_alpha   90.00
_cell.angle_beta   90.00
_cell.angle_gamma   90.00
#
_symmetry.space_group_name_H-M   'P 1'
#
loop_
_entity.id
_entity.type
_entity.pdbx_description
1 polymer ?
#
loop_
_entity_poly.entity_id
_entity_poly.type
_entity_poly.pdbx_seq_one_letter_code
_entity_poly.pdbx_strand_id
1 'polypeptide(L)'
;MKSKRILAMLSFIFIISLCVSVSAHPGGIDKSGGHKDKKNVSGLGSYHHHCDGHAAHIHGPSGLCPYSKAYKSYKATVEELLVYMKSAEGDSDTTPDHKLFSQEDISAIQTLLLSEHMPFKLTQTLLESEETQYAKTNVKGLNVRNKPSTKAAKAFMINVTGTPVLIKGLADDGWCEIKVFDENKNREGFVQMKMLDLIEKSEYFASFGSYFLSLKGRY
;
A
#
# COMPACT_ATOMS: atom_id res chain seq x y z
N MET A 1 -42.04 47.94 28.55
CA MET A 1 -41.50 46.59 28.84
C MET A 1 -41.37 45.68 27.61
N LYS A 2 -42.25 45.77 26.61
CA LYS A 2 -42.21 44.93 25.39
C LYS A 2 -40.98 45.20 24.50
N SER A 3 -40.56 46.46 24.34
CA SER A 3 -39.39 46.85 23.51
C SER A 3 -38.05 46.33 24.04
N LYS A 4 -37.83 46.31 25.36
CA LYS A 4 -36.60 45.80 25.98
C LYS A 4 -36.44 44.28 25.78
N ARG A 5 -37.55 43.52 25.76
CA ARG A 5 -37.55 42.08 25.48
C ARG A 5 -37.28 41.77 24.01
N ILE A 6 -37.83 42.59 23.10
CA ILE A 6 -37.55 42.49 21.66
C ILE A 6 -36.06 42.78 21.39
N LEU A 7 -35.49 43.81 22.02
CA LEU A 7 -34.07 44.14 21.85
C LEU A 7 -33.14 43.03 22.38
N ALA A 8 -33.49 42.41 23.50
CA ALA A 8 -32.75 41.27 24.05
C ALA A 8 -32.83 40.03 23.15
N MET A 9 -33.98 39.77 22.53
CA MET A 9 -34.14 38.67 21.57
C MET A 9 -33.33 38.90 20.28
N LEU A 10 -33.33 40.13 19.75
CA LEU A 10 -32.56 40.48 18.55
C LEU A 10 -31.05 40.38 18.77
N SER A 11 -30.57 40.80 19.95
CA SER A 11 -29.16 40.65 20.32
C SER A 11 -28.75 39.18 20.47
N PHE A 12 -29.62 38.32 21.03
CA PHE A 12 -29.36 36.89 21.13
C PHE A 12 -29.30 36.20 19.75
N ILE A 13 -30.20 36.57 18.83
CA ILE A 13 -30.21 36.07 17.45
C ILE A 13 -28.94 36.52 16.70
N PHE A 14 -28.49 37.76 16.91
CA PHE A 14 -27.26 38.27 16.30
C PHE A 14 -26.01 37.52 16.80
N ILE A 15 -25.93 37.23 18.10
CA ILE A 15 -24.84 36.43 18.68
C ILE A 15 -24.84 35.00 18.11
N ILE A 16 -26.02 34.36 18.02
CA ILE A 16 -26.14 33.03 17.40
C ILE A 16 -25.68 33.07 15.94
N SER A 17 -26.08 34.11 15.18
CA SER A 17 -25.70 34.28 13.77
C SER A 17 -24.20 34.44 13.55
N LEU A 18 -23.46 35.00 14.52
CA LEU A 18 -21.99 35.12 14.45
C LEU A 18 -21.28 33.78 14.69
N CYS A 19 -21.91 32.86 15.44
CA CYS A 19 -21.31 31.56 15.78
C CYS A 19 -21.41 30.50 14.68
N VAL A 20 -22.27 30.66 13.65
CA VAL A 20 -22.56 29.58 12.67
C VAL A 20 -21.63 29.57 11.44
N SER A 21 -20.45 30.18 11.54
CA SER A 21 -19.48 30.17 10.44
C SER A 21 -18.74 28.81 10.36
N VAL A 22 -19.42 27.75 9.91
CA VAL A 22 -18.75 26.51 9.49
C VAL A 22 -18.06 26.80 8.17
N SER A 23 -16.74 26.98 8.24
CA SER A 23 -15.91 27.20 7.07
C SER A 23 -15.75 25.88 6.32
N ALA A 24 -16.67 25.60 5.39
CA ALA A 24 -16.48 24.51 4.43
C ALA A 24 -15.25 24.85 3.59
N HIS A 25 -14.17 24.07 3.74
CA HIS A 25 -12.95 24.31 2.99
C HIS A 25 -13.18 24.00 1.51
N PRO A 26 -12.63 24.82 0.59
CA PRO A 26 -12.83 24.62 -0.84
C PRO A 26 -12.08 23.39 -1.32
N GLY A 27 -12.83 22.35 -1.68
CA GLY A 27 -12.32 21.16 -2.35
C GLY A 27 -13.45 20.18 -2.60
N GLY A 28 -13.64 19.78 -3.86
CA GLY A 28 -14.58 18.71 -4.18
C GLY A 28 -14.07 17.37 -3.65
N ILE A 29 -14.98 16.52 -3.21
CA ILE A 29 -14.70 15.11 -2.98
C ILE A 29 -14.56 14.44 -4.35
N ASP A 30 -13.46 13.73 -4.58
CA ASP A 30 -13.26 12.99 -5.82
C ASP A 30 -14.05 11.67 -5.84
N LYS A 31 -13.95 10.93 -6.95
CA LYS A 31 -14.65 9.66 -7.14
C LYS A 31 -14.26 8.58 -6.12
N SER A 32 -13.13 8.74 -5.43
CA SER A 32 -12.63 7.82 -4.42
C SER A 32 -13.02 8.25 -3.00
N GLY A 33 -13.80 9.31 -2.83
CA GLY A 33 -14.20 9.82 -1.52
C GLY A 33 -13.14 10.68 -0.85
N GLY A 34 -12.06 11.04 -1.56
CA GLY A 34 -10.97 11.86 -1.05
C GLY A 34 -11.15 13.34 -1.34
N HIS A 35 -10.60 14.17 -0.47
CA HIS A 35 -10.68 15.63 -0.50
C HIS A 35 -9.27 16.22 -0.44
N LYS A 36 -9.00 17.16 -1.34
CA LYS A 36 -7.70 17.84 -1.45
C LYS A 36 -7.66 19.09 -0.56
N ASP A 37 -6.94 19.00 0.55
CA ASP A 37 -6.73 20.09 1.49
C ASP A 37 -5.43 20.85 1.18
N LYS A 38 -5.49 21.79 0.22
CA LYS A 38 -4.29 22.50 -0.28
C LYS A 38 -3.52 23.27 0.80
N LYS A 39 -4.18 23.70 1.87
CA LYS A 39 -3.58 24.49 2.96
C LYS A 39 -3.29 23.64 4.20
N ASN A 40 -3.57 22.33 4.14
CA ASN A 40 -3.46 21.42 5.27
C ASN A 40 -4.15 21.97 6.53
N VAL A 41 -5.36 22.54 6.37
CA VAL A 41 -6.11 23.10 7.51
C VAL A 41 -6.52 22.00 8.49
N SER A 42 -6.76 20.80 7.98
CA SER A 42 -7.07 19.60 8.76
C SER A 42 -5.89 19.06 9.59
N GLY A 43 -4.65 19.44 9.25
CA GLY A 43 -3.44 18.84 9.82
C GLY A 43 -3.13 17.42 9.30
N LEU A 44 -3.95 16.86 8.42
CA LEU A 44 -3.81 15.49 7.89
C LEU A 44 -2.94 15.40 6.63
N GLY A 45 -2.55 16.53 6.07
CA GLY A 45 -1.79 16.67 4.83
C GLY A 45 -2.64 17.20 3.67
N SER A 46 -2.08 17.17 2.47
CA SER A 46 -2.72 17.78 1.29
C SER A 46 -3.92 17.02 0.73
N TYR A 47 -4.19 15.81 1.21
CA TYR A 47 -5.25 14.93 0.71
C TYR A 47 -5.67 13.95 1.80
N HIS A 48 -6.97 13.86 2.09
CA HIS A 48 -7.54 12.97 3.10
C HIS A 48 -8.93 12.48 2.69
N HIS A 49 -9.49 11.51 3.41
CA HIS A 49 -10.79 10.91 3.10
C HIS A 49 -11.80 11.16 4.22
N HIS A 50 -13.07 11.14 3.83
CA HIS A 50 -14.20 11.10 4.73
C HIS A 50 -15.06 9.89 4.36
N CYS A 51 -15.14 8.90 5.24
CA CYS A 51 -15.87 7.65 5.00
C CYS A 51 -16.97 7.47 6.05
N ASP A 52 -18.19 7.15 5.60
CA ASP A 52 -19.30 6.65 6.43
C ASP A 52 -19.59 7.45 7.72
N GLY A 53 -19.44 8.78 7.67
CA GLY A 53 -19.69 9.65 8.83
C GLY A 53 -18.57 9.68 9.88
N HIS A 54 -17.44 9.03 9.61
CA HIS A 54 -16.24 9.15 10.43
C HIS A 54 -15.51 10.48 10.17
N ALA A 55 -14.74 10.93 11.17
CA ALA A 55 -13.90 12.12 11.06
C ALA A 55 -12.90 12.00 9.89
N ALA A 56 -12.42 13.15 9.40
CA ALA A 56 -11.40 13.20 8.36
C ALA A 56 -10.19 12.34 8.74
N HIS A 57 -9.68 11.54 7.81
CA HIS A 57 -8.58 10.63 8.09
C HIS A 57 -7.77 10.29 6.84
N ILE A 58 -6.59 9.74 7.05
CA ILE A 58 -5.73 9.24 5.99
C ILE A 58 -6.00 7.75 5.83
N HIS A 59 -6.23 7.32 4.58
CA HIS A 59 -6.15 5.91 4.27
C HIS A 59 -4.68 5.53 4.39
N GLY A 60 -4.41 4.53 5.24
CA GLY A 60 -3.08 4.03 5.41
C GLY A 60 -2.51 3.49 4.10
N PRO A 61 -1.23 3.11 4.09
CA PRO A 61 -0.60 2.24 3.11
C PRO A 61 -1.56 1.43 2.23
N SER A 62 -2.38 0.54 2.77
CA SER A 62 -3.29 -0.32 2.00
C SER A 62 -4.35 0.38 1.14
N GLY A 63 -4.53 1.70 1.27
CA GLY A 63 -5.60 2.43 0.60
C GLY A 63 -6.99 2.14 1.18
N LEU A 64 -7.08 1.29 2.20
CA LEU A 64 -8.32 0.99 2.92
C LEU A 64 -8.63 2.08 3.94
N CYS A 65 -9.92 2.35 4.11
CA CYS A 65 -10.40 3.19 5.20
C CYS A 65 -10.06 2.52 6.55
N PRO A 66 -9.38 3.21 7.49
CA PRO A 66 -9.00 2.68 8.80
C PRO A 66 -10.20 2.25 9.66
N TYR A 67 -11.40 2.75 9.35
CA TYR A 67 -12.64 2.38 10.02
C TYR A 67 -13.37 1.20 9.38
N SER A 68 -12.97 0.79 8.17
CA SER A 68 -13.58 -0.32 7.45
C SER A 68 -13.29 -1.67 8.13
N LYS A 69 -14.24 -2.61 8.01
CA LYS A 69 -14.00 -4.01 8.43
C LYS A 69 -12.82 -4.62 7.68
N ALA A 70 -12.70 -4.30 6.38
CA ALA A 70 -11.59 -4.72 5.54
C ALA A 70 -10.22 -4.33 6.12
N TYR A 71 -10.05 -3.09 6.57
CA TYR A 71 -8.81 -2.64 7.19
C TYR A 71 -8.50 -3.38 8.49
N LYS A 72 -9.51 -3.68 9.31
CA LYS A 72 -9.31 -4.44 10.55
C LYS A 72 -8.79 -5.84 10.27
N SER A 73 -9.38 -6.54 9.29
CA SER A 73 -8.92 -7.85 8.85
C SER A 73 -7.50 -7.78 8.28
N TYR A 74 -7.22 -6.80 7.40
CA TYR A 74 -5.88 -6.54 6.86
C TYR A 74 -4.84 -6.34 7.96
N LYS A 75 -5.16 -5.49 8.95
CA LYS A 75 -4.26 -5.19 10.06
C LYS A 75 -3.97 -6.44 10.90
N ALA A 76 -4.99 -7.23 11.24
CA ALA A 76 -4.82 -8.48 11.97
C ALA A 76 -3.94 -9.47 11.20
N THR A 77 -4.18 -9.61 9.90
CA THR A 77 -3.37 -10.44 9.00
C THR A 77 -1.91 -10.00 8.94
N VAL A 78 -1.64 -8.69 8.84
CA VAL A 78 -0.26 -8.17 8.86
C VAL A 78 0.40 -8.38 10.21
N GLU A 79 -0.33 -8.20 11.32
CA GLU A 79 0.18 -8.47 12.66
C GLU A 79 0.55 -9.95 12.84
N GLU A 80 -0.28 -10.87 12.33
CA GLU A 80 0.01 -12.31 12.33
C GLU A 80 1.23 -12.65 11.46
N LEU A 81 1.32 -12.12 10.24
CA LEU A 81 2.51 -12.24 9.39
C LEU A 81 3.77 -11.75 10.11
N LEU A 82 3.70 -10.60 10.78
CA LEU A 82 4.83 -10.04 11.54
C LEU A 82 5.27 -10.93 12.70
N VAL A 83 4.36 -11.71 13.30
CA VAL A 83 4.72 -12.69 14.34
C VAL A 83 5.52 -13.83 13.71
N TYR A 84 5.01 -14.45 12.65
CA TYR A 84 5.69 -15.55 11.94
C TYR A 84 7.09 -15.15 11.46
N MET A 85 7.25 -13.93 10.95
CA MET A 85 8.53 -13.44 10.45
C MET A 85 9.54 -13.16 11.57
N LYS A 86 9.12 -12.66 12.73
CA LYS A 86 10.01 -12.45 13.88
C LYS A 86 10.48 -13.75 14.51
N SER A 87 9.66 -14.80 14.52
CA SER A 87 10.06 -16.13 14.99
C SER A 87 11.15 -16.78 14.11
N ALA A 88 11.34 -16.30 12.89
CA ALA A 88 12.44 -16.71 12.01
C ALA A 88 13.76 -15.99 12.30
N GLU A 89 13.76 -14.84 12.99
CA GLU A 89 14.96 -14.04 13.31
C GLU A 89 15.64 -14.42 14.65
N GLY A 90 15.10 -15.38 15.40
CA GLY A 90 15.65 -15.81 16.70
C GLY A 90 16.60 -17.01 16.63
N ASP A 91 17.91 -16.73 16.50
CA ASP A 91 19.02 -17.14 17.39
C ASP A 91 20.36 -16.85 16.68
N SER A 92 20.96 -15.72 17.01
CA SER A 92 22.21 -15.25 16.41
C SER A 92 23.42 -15.86 17.11
N ASP A 93 23.74 -17.13 16.85
CA ASP A 93 25.12 -17.64 17.08
C ASP A 93 25.52 -18.83 16.21
N THR A 94 24.80 -19.11 15.13
CA THR A 94 25.27 -20.07 14.11
C THR A 94 25.18 -19.45 12.73
N THR A 95 26.24 -19.66 11.96
CA THR A 95 26.42 -19.35 10.53
C THR A 95 25.12 -19.36 9.72
N PRO A 96 24.95 -18.47 8.72
CA PRO A 96 23.69 -18.22 8.02
C PRO A 96 23.38 -19.36 7.05
N ASP A 97 23.03 -20.51 7.60
CA ASP A 97 22.26 -21.50 6.86
C ASP A 97 20.79 -21.15 7.06
N HIS A 98 20.09 -20.91 5.95
CA HIS A 98 18.72 -20.44 5.92
C HIS A 98 17.85 -21.28 6.86
N LYS A 99 17.29 -20.68 7.91
CA LYS A 99 16.08 -21.21 8.54
C LYS A 99 14.95 -21.04 7.51
N LEU A 100 14.88 -22.00 6.59
CA LEU A 100 13.90 -22.06 5.52
C LEU A 100 12.53 -22.09 6.18
N PHE A 101 11.68 -21.10 5.91
CA PHE A 101 10.27 -21.15 6.30
C PHE A 101 9.71 -22.53 5.96
N SER A 102 8.99 -23.17 6.89
CA SER A 102 8.42 -24.47 6.61
C SER A 102 7.37 -24.35 5.49
N GLN A 103 7.01 -25.47 4.86
CA GLN A 103 5.97 -25.43 3.82
C GLN A 103 4.61 -24.98 4.40
N GLU A 104 4.35 -25.29 5.68
CA GLU A 104 3.18 -24.80 6.41
C GLU A 104 3.25 -23.28 6.62
N ASP A 105 4.41 -22.74 7.00
CA ASP A 105 4.61 -21.29 7.16
C ASP A 105 4.39 -20.56 5.82
N ILE A 106 4.93 -21.10 4.72
CA ILE A 106 4.76 -20.55 3.37
C ILE A 106 3.28 -20.55 2.96
N SER A 107 2.55 -21.63 3.25
CA SER A 107 1.13 -21.76 2.94
C SER A 107 0.27 -20.75 3.74
N ALA A 108 0.60 -20.56 5.03
CA ALA A 108 -0.04 -19.55 5.87
C ALA A 108 0.22 -18.14 5.34
N ILE A 109 1.47 -17.82 5.01
CA ILE A 109 1.85 -16.52 4.41
C ILE A 109 1.12 -16.29 3.09
N GLN A 110 1.04 -17.30 2.22
CA GLN A 110 0.31 -17.22 0.96
C GLN A 110 -1.19 -16.93 1.19
N THR A 111 -1.82 -17.62 2.14
CA THR A 111 -3.24 -17.44 2.49
C THR A 111 -3.51 -16.02 2.97
N LEU A 112 -2.63 -15.50 3.83
CA LEU A 112 -2.70 -14.16 4.38
C LEU A 112 -2.55 -13.09 3.29
N LEU A 113 -1.58 -13.27 2.38
CA LEU A 113 -1.34 -12.39 1.23
C LEU A 113 -2.48 -12.40 0.19
N LEU A 114 -3.22 -13.50 0.10
CA LEU A 114 -4.36 -13.69 -0.80
C LEU A 114 -5.70 -13.22 -0.22
N SER A 115 -5.75 -12.81 1.05
CA SER A 115 -7.01 -12.41 1.68
C SER A 115 -7.66 -11.23 0.95
N GLU A 116 -9.01 -11.21 0.91
CA GLU A 116 -9.83 -10.25 0.13
C GLU A 116 -9.49 -8.77 0.39
N HIS A 117 -8.89 -8.50 1.55
CA HIS A 117 -8.58 -7.15 2.02
C HIS A 117 -7.09 -6.84 2.00
N MET A 118 -6.25 -7.72 1.46
CA MET A 118 -4.86 -7.38 1.17
C MET A 118 -4.81 -6.39 -0.01
N PRO A 119 -4.10 -5.25 0.13
CA PRO A 119 -3.97 -4.25 -0.95
C PRO A 119 -3.13 -4.75 -2.14
N PHE A 120 -2.55 -5.93 -1.99
CA PHE A 120 -1.82 -6.67 -3.00
C PHE A 120 -2.85 -7.27 -3.95
N LYS A 121 -3.02 -6.69 -5.14
CA LYS A 121 -3.85 -7.28 -6.18
C LYS A 121 -3.08 -8.41 -6.89
N LEU A 122 -2.46 -9.30 -6.10
CA LEU A 122 -2.17 -10.65 -6.53
C LEU A 122 -3.52 -11.37 -6.49
N THR A 123 -4.22 -11.33 -7.61
CA THR A 123 -5.40 -12.19 -7.74
C THR A 123 -4.90 -13.63 -7.77
N GLN A 124 -5.70 -14.54 -7.24
CA GLN A 124 -5.43 -15.97 -7.31
C GLN A 124 -5.15 -16.40 -8.77
N THR A 125 -5.88 -15.82 -9.72
CA THR A 125 -5.65 -15.94 -11.17
C THR A 125 -4.23 -15.58 -11.62
N LEU A 126 -3.62 -14.53 -11.06
CA LEU A 126 -2.25 -14.13 -11.43
C LEU A 126 -1.21 -15.10 -10.88
N LEU A 127 -1.47 -15.69 -9.71
CA LEU A 127 -0.60 -16.66 -9.04
C LEU A 127 -0.71 -18.09 -9.58
N GLU A 128 -1.84 -18.41 -10.20
CA GLU A 128 -2.16 -19.73 -10.76
C GLU A 128 -1.99 -19.78 -12.28
N SER A 129 -1.71 -18.64 -12.93
CA SER A 129 -1.33 -18.61 -14.34
C SER A 129 -0.02 -19.37 -14.55
N GLU A 130 -0.01 -20.33 -15.47
CA GLU A 130 1.19 -21.10 -15.85
C GLU A 130 2.28 -20.22 -16.47
N GLU A 131 1.92 -19.03 -16.96
CA GLU A 131 2.85 -18.07 -17.55
C GLU A 131 3.55 -17.18 -16.51
N THR A 132 3.06 -17.15 -15.27
CA THR A 132 3.62 -16.30 -14.22
C THR A 132 4.90 -16.91 -13.67
N GLN A 133 6.02 -16.22 -13.86
CA GLN A 133 7.29 -16.58 -13.23
C GLN A 133 7.59 -15.64 -12.05
N TYR A 134 8.38 -16.13 -11.11
CA TYR A 134 8.77 -15.37 -9.91
C TYR A 134 10.24 -15.00 -10.02
N ALA A 135 10.57 -13.76 -9.63
CA ALA A 135 11.94 -13.30 -9.67
C ALA A 135 12.24 -12.30 -8.55
N LYS A 136 13.53 -12.02 -8.36
CA LYS A 136 14.02 -10.89 -7.56
C LYS A 136 14.94 -10.00 -8.39
N THR A 137 14.95 -8.70 -8.08
CA THR A 137 15.89 -7.78 -8.73
C THR A 137 17.34 -8.10 -8.32
N ASN A 138 18.27 -8.14 -9.26
CA ASN A 138 19.70 -8.37 -8.95
C ASN A 138 20.56 -7.10 -9.06
N VAL A 139 19.95 -5.98 -9.45
CA VAL A 139 20.58 -4.66 -9.50
C VAL A 139 19.90 -3.65 -8.59
N LYS A 140 20.71 -2.73 -8.06
CA LYS A 140 20.24 -1.57 -7.29
C LYS A 140 19.80 -0.45 -8.24
N GLY A 141 18.71 0.23 -7.93
CA GLY A 141 18.24 1.37 -8.73
C GLY A 141 17.74 0.97 -10.12
N LEU A 142 17.01 -0.15 -10.20
CA LEU A 142 16.48 -0.68 -11.46
C LEU A 142 15.45 0.28 -12.04
N ASN A 143 15.72 0.78 -13.25
CA ASN A 143 14.77 1.60 -14.01
C ASN A 143 13.72 0.72 -14.68
N VAL A 144 12.47 0.82 -14.24
CA VAL A 144 11.33 0.19 -14.89
C VAL A 144 10.80 1.13 -15.98
N ARG A 145 10.51 0.58 -17.15
CA ARG A 145 10.15 1.35 -18.35
C ARG A 145 8.68 1.19 -18.71
N ASN A 146 8.09 2.20 -19.37
CA ASN A 146 6.70 2.12 -19.87
C ASN A 146 6.56 1.20 -21.10
N LYS A 147 7.67 0.87 -21.77
CA LYS A 147 7.74 0.00 -22.96
C LYS A 147 9.03 -0.82 -22.92
N PRO A 148 9.11 -1.98 -23.60
CA PRO A 148 10.31 -2.83 -23.64
C PRO A 148 11.43 -2.21 -24.50
N SER A 149 12.01 -1.11 -24.03
CA SER A 149 13.07 -0.40 -24.75
C SER A 149 13.88 0.48 -23.81
N THR A 150 15.20 0.54 -24.02
CA THR A 150 16.10 1.45 -23.28
C THR A 150 15.81 2.92 -23.56
N LYS A 151 15.21 3.23 -24.71
CA LYS A 151 14.81 4.60 -25.12
C LYS A 151 13.46 5.01 -24.54
N ALA A 152 12.69 4.08 -23.97
CA ALA A 152 11.38 4.39 -23.41
C ALA A 152 11.48 5.24 -22.14
N ALA A 153 10.45 6.05 -21.89
CA ALA A 153 10.34 6.81 -20.65
C ALA A 153 10.35 5.87 -19.43
N LYS A 154 11.01 6.33 -18.36
CA LYS A 154 10.99 5.64 -17.07
C LYS A 154 9.58 5.70 -16.49
N ALA A 155 9.04 4.54 -16.13
CA ALA A 155 7.80 4.41 -15.39
C ALA A 155 8.04 4.77 -13.92
N PHE A 156 9.00 4.07 -13.30
CA PHE A 156 9.44 4.27 -11.92
C PHE A 156 10.81 3.59 -11.71
N MET A 157 11.32 3.62 -10.48
CA MET A 157 12.60 3.01 -10.10
C MET A 157 12.41 2.09 -8.90
N ILE A 158 13.08 0.93 -8.92
CA ILE A 158 13.17 0.02 -7.77
C ILE A 158 14.56 0.21 -7.16
N ASN A 159 14.62 0.76 -5.95
CA ASN A 159 15.89 1.16 -5.31
C ASN A 159 16.56 0.06 -4.49
N VAL A 160 15.87 -1.06 -4.27
CA VAL A 160 16.30 -2.15 -3.41
C VAL A 160 16.62 -3.38 -4.26
N THR A 161 17.85 -3.88 -4.16
CA THR A 161 18.23 -5.19 -4.73
C THR A 161 17.53 -6.29 -3.94
N GLY A 162 17.15 -7.38 -4.61
CA GLY A 162 16.40 -8.49 -4.03
C GLY A 162 14.90 -8.21 -3.90
N THR A 163 14.39 -7.13 -4.53
CA THR A 163 12.95 -6.84 -4.49
C THR A 163 12.20 -7.92 -5.26
N PRO A 164 11.23 -8.61 -4.64
CA PRO A 164 10.46 -9.64 -5.33
C PRO A 164 9.54 -9.03 -6.39
N VAL A 165 9.50 -9.64 -7.56
CA VAL A 165 8.67 -9.23 -8.70
C VAL A 165 8.01 -10.46 -9.35
N LEU A 166 6.82 -10.26 -9.90
CA LEU A 166 6.21 -11.23 -10.80
C LEU A 166 6.57 -10.88 -12.24
N ILE A 167 6.93 -11.87 -13.02
CA ILE A 167 7.06 -11.76 -14.47
C ILE A 167 5.72 -12.20 -15.07
N LYS A 168 5.03 -11.26 -15.72
CA LYS A 168 3.71 -11.49 -16.34
C LYS A 168 3.81 -12.07 -17.74
N GLY A 169 4.93 -11.83 -18.41
CA GLY A 169 5.12 -12.25 -19.79
C GLY A 169 6.46 -11.78 -20.34
N LEU A 170 6.93 -12.51 -21.35
CA LEU A 170 8.12 -12.17 -22.11
C LEU A 170 7.76 -11.19 -23.22
N ALA A 171 8.68 -10.27 -23.49
CA ALA A 171 8.67 -9.40 -24.65
C ALA A 171 9.94 -9.65 -25.48
N ASP A 172 9.99 -9.06 -26.67
CA ASP A 172 11.13 -9.20 -27.56
C ASP A 172 12.43 -8.65 -26.94
N ASP A 173 13.57 -9.09 -27.47
CA ASP A 173 14.92 -8.61 -27.12
C ASP A 173 15.29 -8.76 -25.63
N GLY A 174 14.77 -9.82 -24.99
CA GLY A 174 15.08 -10.14 -23.59
C GLY A 174 14.45 -9.18 -22.59
N TRP A 175 13.39 -8.48 -22.98
CA TRP A 175 12.55 -7.71 -22.06
C TRP A 175 11.46 -8.60 -21.47
N CYS A 176 10.99 -8.23 -20.30
CA CYS A 176 9.81 -8.84 -19.71
C CYS A 176 8.94 -7.78 -19.03
N GLU A 177 7.64 -8.02 -19.03
CA GLU A 177 6.70 -7.24 -18.25
C GLU A 177 6.71 -7.77 -16.81
N ILE A 178 6.96 -6.87 -15.86
CA ILE A 178 6.94 -7.18 -14.44
C ILE A 178 5.80 -6.49 -13.72
N LYS A 179 5.35 -7.12 -12.64
CA LYS A 179 4.53 -6.51 -11.59
C LYS A 179 5.33 -6.51 -10.30
N VAL A 180 5.48 -5.33 -9.71
CA VAL A 180 6.11 -5.15 -8.41
C VAL A 180 5.10 -4.57 -7.44
N PHE A 181 5.19 -5.00 -6.19
CA PHE A 181 4.52 -4.33 -5.10
C PHE A 181 5.51 -3.40 -4.42
N ASP A 182 5.20 -2.11 -4.41
CA ASP A 182 5.98 -1.12 -3.67
C ASP A 182 5.05 -0.05 -3.08
N GLU A 183 5.25 0.24 -1.80
CA GLU A 183 4.50 1.21 -1.01
C GLU A 183 2.98 1.14 -1.25
N ASN A 184 2.44 -0.08 -1.33
CA ASN A 184 1.00 -0.32 -1.51
C ASN A 184 0.43 0.07 -2.86
N LYS A 185 1.32 0.17 -3.84
CA LYS A 185 0.96 0.34 -5.24
C LYS A 185 1.43 -0.89 -5.97
N ASN A 186 0.49 -1.52 -6.66
CA ASN A 186 0.83 -2.46 -7.71
C ASN A 186 1.32 -1.62 -8.89
N ARG A 187 2.61 -1.72 -9.20
CA ARG A 187 3.20 -1.02 -10.34
C ARG A 187 3.68 -2.04 -11.35
N GLU A 188 3.48 -1.69 -12.62
CA GLU A 188 3.80 -2.56 -13.74
C GLU A 188 4.68 -1.81 -14.73
N GLY A 189 5.48 -2.57 -15.48
CA GLY A 189 6.29 -2.04 -16.56
C GLY A 189 7.33 -3.04 -17.00
N PHE A 190 8.28 -2.58 -17.80
CA PHE A 190 9.22 -3.44 -18.51
C PHE A 190 10.63 -3.29 -17.96
N VAL A 191 11.31 -4.43 -17.82
CA VAL A 191 12.74 -4.54 -17.45
C VAL A 191 13.43 -5.57 -18.34
N GLN A 192 14.76 -5.56 -18.38
CA GLN A 192 15.51 -6.62 -19.04
C GLN A 192 15.64 -7.84 -18.12
N MET A 193 15.44 -9.04 -18.68
CA MET A 193 15.48 -10.29 -17.94
C MET A 193 16.79 -10.49 -17.18
N LYS A 194 17.92 -10.05 -17.76
CA LYS A 194 19.25 -10.14 -17.12
C LYS A 194 19.38 -9.38 -15.79
N MET A 195 18.44 -8.47 -15.49
CA MET A 195 18.41 -7.70 -14.25
C MET A 195 17.60 -8.41 -13.14
N LEU A 196 17.16 -9.63 -13.41
CA LEU A 196 16.33 -10.45 -12.56
C LEU A 196 17.00 -11.81 -12.35
N ASP A 197 16.88 -12.33 -11.13
CA ASP A 197 17.16 -13.73 -10.83
C ASP A 197 15.82 -14.45 -10.67
N LEU A 198 15.60 -15.51 -11.44
CA LEU A 198 14.41 -16.37 -11.27
C LEU A 198 14.49 -17.08 -9.93
N ILE A 199 13.36 -17.14 -9.24
CA ILE A 199 13.23 -17.78 -7.92
C ILE A 199 11.99 -18.67 -7.91
N GLU A 200 11.97 -19.59 -6.95
CA GLU A 200 10.79 -20.42 -6.72
C GLU A 200 9.64 -19.60 -6.11
N LYS A 201 8.40 -20.06 -6.32
CA LYS A 201 7.19 -19.42 -5.75
C LYS A 201 7.26 -19.28 -4.23
N SER A 202 7.81 -20.28 -3.54
CA SER A 202 8.04 -20.27 -2.10
C SER A 202 9.01 -19.16 -1.67
N GLU A 203 10.13 -19.00 -2.38
CA GLU A 203 11.13 -17.96 -2.11
C GLU A 203 10.56 -16.55 -2.36
N TYR A 204 9.70 -16.40 -3.39
CA TYR A 204 8.99 -15.16 -3.63
C TYR A 204 8.14 -14.76 -2.43
N PHE A 205 7.32 -15.67 -1.89
CA PHE A 205 6.50 -15.37 -0.72
C PHE A 205 7.33 -15.11 0.54
N ALA A 206 8.43 -15.85 0.75
CA ALA A 206 9.36 -15.58 1.84
C ALA A 206 9.99 -14.17 1.73
N SER A 207 10.28 -13.72 0.50
CA SER A 207 10.88 -12.41 0.23
C SER A 207 9.93 -11.24 0.50
N PHE A 208 8.61 -11.44 0.40
CA PHE A 208 7.64 -10.44 0.85
C PHE A 208 7.78 -10.14 2.33
N GLY A 209 8.19 -11.13 3.12
CA GLY A 209 8.25 -10.97 4.55
C GLY A 209 9.25 -9.90 5.02
N SER A 210 10.46 -9.94 4.48
CA SER A 210 11.49 -8.91 4.71
C SER A 210 11.03 -7.52 4.26
N TYR A 211 10.25 -7.45 3.17
CA TYR A 211 9.69 -6.22 2.67
C TYR A 211 8.62 -5.64 3.63
N PHE A 212 7.71 -6.44 4.18
CA PHE A 212 6.75 -5.97 5.19
C PHE A 212 7.41 -5.49 6.49
N LEU A 213 8.47 -6.18 6.92
CA LEU A 213 9.25 -5.76 8.09
C LEU A 213 9.84 -4.35 7.90
N SER A 214 10.24 -3.99 6.67
CA SER A 214 10.73 -2.64 6.34
C SER A 214 9.64 -1.55 6.37
N LEU A 215 8.36 -1.91 6.21
CA LEU A 215 7.22 -0.99 6.30
C LEU A 215 6.83 -0.66 7.75
N LYS A 216 7.30 -1.45 8.73
CA LYS A 216 6.99 -1.31 10.16
C LYS A 216 7.43 0.03 10.76
N GLY A 217 8.28 0.80 10.08
CA GLY A 217 8.69 2.15 10.47
C GLY A 217 7.84 3.29 9.89
N ARG A 218 6.76 2.99 9.15
CA ARG A 218 5.93 4.00 8.45
C ARG A 218 4.46 4.04 8.90
N TYR A 219 4.10 3.32 9.96
CA TYR A 219 2.79 3.35 10.60
C TYR A 219 2.91 3.90 12.02
#